data_AF-A0A930Z5X4-F1
#
_entry.id   AF-A0A930Z5X4-F1
#
_cell.length_a   1.000
_cell.length_b   1.000
_cell.length_c   1.000
_cell.angle_alpha   90.00
_cell.angle_beta   90.00
_cell.angle_gamma   90.00
#
_symmetry.space_group_name_H-M   'P 1'
#
loop_
_entity.id
_entity.type
_entity.pdbx_description
1 polymer ?
#
loop_
_entity_poly.entity_id
_entity_poly.type
_entity_poly.pdbx_seq_one_letter_code
_entity_poly.pdbx_strand_id
1 'polypeptide(L)'
;LVPLLHERGIELSASQVHRLVSGSPERLSLQVLAAFCDILECTPAELITTIAENVGVRKTATDDRPAPANVAKLRPRPARILPDE
;
A
#
# COMPACT_ATOMS: atom_id res chain seq x y z
N LEU A 1 28.73 -0.48 -1.73
CA LEU A 1 27.42 -0.76 -2.34
C LEU A 1 27.20 -0.04 -3.67
N VAL A 2 27.33 1.30 -3.74
CA VAL A 2 27.10 2.07 -4.98
C VAL A 2 27.90 1.54 -6.18
N PRO A 3 29.22 1.25 -6.07
CA PRO A 3 29.97 0.73 -7.22
C PRO A 3 29.48 -0.64 -7.70
N LEU A 4 29.12 -1.52 -6.76
CA LEU A 4 28.64 -2.88 -7.06
C LEU A 4 27.26 -2.88 -7.75
N LEU A 5 26.44 -1.87 -7.46
CA LEU A 5 25.15 -1.66 -8.13
C LEU A 5 25.38 -1.11 -9.55
N HIS A 6 26.31 -0.17 -9.72
CA HIS A 6 26.68 0.37 -11.02
C HIS A 6 27.23 -0.71 -11.97
N GLU A 7 28.05 -1.65 -11.46
CA GLU A 7 28.52 -2.82 -12.22
C GLU A 7 27.37 -3.69 -12.78
N ARG A 8 26.19 -3.66 -12.14
CA ARG A 8 24.98 -4.37 -12.56
C ARG A 8 24.01 -3.48 -13.35
N GLY A 9 24.46 -2.29 -13.75
CA GLY A 9 23.65 -1.32 -14.50
C GLY A 9 22.59 -0.61 -13.67
N ILE A 10 22.74 -0.59 -12.34
CA ILE A 10 21.81 0.05 -11.41
C ILE A 10 22.40 1.38 -10.92
N GLU A 11 21.92 2.47 -11.50
CA GLU A 11 22.28 3.84 -11.11
C GLU A 11 21.42 4.32 -9.95
N LEU A 12 22.00 4.40 -8.75
CA LEU A 12 21.36 4.97 -7.57
C LEU A 12 22.30 5.99 -6.91
N SER A 13 21.74 7.13 -6.52
CA SER A 13 22.46 8.11 -5.70
C SER A 13 22.80 7.52 -4.32
N ALA A 14 23.85 8.06 -3.68
CA ALA A 14 24.25 7.66 -2.33
C ALA A 14 23.09 7.78 -1.33
N SER A 15 22.26 8.83 -1.44
CA SER A 15 21.09 9.02 -0.59
C SER A 15 20.00 7.96 -0.81
N GLN A 16 19.77 7.53 -2.05
CA GLN A 16 18.84 6.43 -2.35
C GLN A 16 19.32 5.12 -1.75
N VAL A 17 20.61 4.81 -1.90
CA VAL A 17 21.22 3.63 -1.30
C VAL A 17 21.14 3.70 0.22
N HIS A 18 21.46 4.84 0.83
CA HIS A 18 21.32 5.02 2.27
C HIS A 18 19.91 4.71 2.74
N ARG A 19 18.87 5.27 2.10
CA ARG A 19 17.46 5.01 2.48
C ARG A 19 17.07 3.52 2.38
N LEU A 20 17.63 2.77 1.44
CA LEU A 20 17.37 1.33 1.29
C LEU A 20 18.01 0.51 2.41
N VAL A 21 19.17 0.93 2.93
CA VAL A 21 19.95 0.17 3.92
C VAL A 21 19.66 0.62 5.35
N SER A 22 19.25 1.87 5.55
CA SER A 22 19.01 2.45 6.88
C SER A 22 17.59 2.26 7.41
N GLY A 23 16.65 1.79 6.58
CA GLY A 23 15.24 1.65 6.96
C GLY A 23 14.49 0.67 6.05
N SER A 24 13.24 0.39 6.39
CA SER A 24 12.36 -0.47 5.58
C SER A 24 11.73 0.34 4.43
N PRO A 25 12.07 0.08 3.16
CA PRO A 25 11.48 0.80 2.05
C PRO A 25 10.04 0.35 1.79
N GLU A 26 9.14 1.29 1.47
CA GLU A 26 7.77 0.95 1.05
C GLU A 26 7.72 0.30 -0.34
N ARG A 27 8.71 0.62 -1.19
CA ARG A 27 8.79 0.19 -2.59
C ARG A 27 10.24 -0.11 -2.97
N LEU A 28 10.40 -1.18 -3.72
CA LEU A 28 11.68 -1.71 -4.19
C LEU A 28 11.46 -2.27 -5.61
N SER A 29 12.40 -2.08 -6.52
CA SER A 29 12.36 -2.76 -7.82
C SER A 29 12.94 -4.16 -7.72
N LEU A 30 12.43 -5.10 -8.52
CA LEU A 30 12.96 -6.47 -8.55
C LEU A 30 14.43 -6.53 -8.99
N GLN A 31 14.88 -5.60 -9.84
CA GLN A 31 16.28 -5.51 -10.25
C GLN A 31 17.20 -5.17 -9.07
N VAL A 32 16.80 -4.21 -8.21
CA VAL A 32 17.57 -3.86 -7.01
C VAL A 32 17.58 -5.03 -6.01
N LEU A 33 16.44 -5.70 -5.84
CA LEU A 33 16.37 -6.91 -5.01
C LEU A 33 17.33 -7.99 -5.50
N ALA A 34 17.29 -8.32 -6.80
CA ALA A 34 18.16 -9.32 -7.40
C ALA A 34 19.64 -8.96 -7.25
N ALA A 35 19.99 -7.68 -7.44
CA ALA A 35 21.36 -7.22 -7.25
C ALA A 35 21.82 -7.33 -5.79
N PHE A 36 20.95 -7.07 -4.81
CA PHE A 36 21.29 -7.29 -3.41
C PHE A 36 21.49 -8.77 -3.08
N CYS A 37 20.63 -9.66 -3.58
CA CYS A 37 20.82 -11.10 -3.45
C CYS A 37 22.16 -11.54 -4.02
N ASP A 38 22.53 -11.06 -5.20
CA ASP A 38 23.80 -11.40 -5.86
C ASP A 38 25.04 -10.79 -5.17
N ILE A 39 24.95 -9.54 -4.70
CA ILE A 39 26.04 -8.85 -3.98
C ILE A 39 26.29 -9.45 -2.60
N LEU A 40 25.21 -9.86 -1.91
CA LEU A 40 25.27 -10.35 -0.52
C LEU A 40 25.29 -11.88 -0.45
N GLU A 41 25.32 -12.56 -1.60
CA GLU A 41 25.28 -14.03 -1.72
C GLU A 41 24.12 -14.66 -0.93
N CYS A 42 22.94 -14.04 -0.99
CA CYS A 42 21.78 -14.47 -0.23
C CYS A 42 20.53 -14.61 -1.10
N THR A 43 19.51 -15.26 -0.54
CA THR A 43 18.21 -15.44 -1.18
C THR A 43 17.23 -14.32 -0.79
N PRO A 44 16.18 -14.05 -1.60
CA PRO A 44 15.15 -13.07 -1.24
C PRO A 44 14.47 -13.35 0.10
N ALA A 45 14.36 -14.61 0.51
CA ALA A 45 13.73 -15.02 1.77
C ALA A 45 14.56 -14.63 3.00
N GLU A 46 15.87 -14.42 2.84
CA GLU A 46 16.77 -13.95 3.90
C GLU A 46 16.75 -12.41 4.02
N LEU A 47 16.32 -11.71 2.96
CA LEU A 47 16.18 -10.25 2.94
C LEU A 47 14.76 -9.78 3.29
N ILE A 48 13.74 -10.57 2.95
CA ILE A 48 12.33 -10.18 3.06
C ILE A 48 11.57 -11.25 3.84
N THR A 49 11.07 -10.86 5.00
CA THR A 49 10.09 -11.66 5.73
C THR A 49 8.72 -11.45 5.12
N THR A 50 8.16 -12.49 4.50
CA THR A 50 6.78 -12.46 4.01
C THR A 50 5.84 -12.89 5.12
N ILE A 51 5.02 -11.96 5.59
CA ILE A 51 3.92 -12.25 6.52
C ILE A 51 2.64 -12.08 5.71
N ALA A 52 1.82 -13.13 5.64
CA ALA A 52 0.50 -13.04 5.02
C ALA A 52 -0.47 -12.34 5.98
N GLU A 53 -0.30 -11.03 6.16
CA GLU A 53 -1.32 -10.20 6.80
C GLU A 53 -2.28 -9.66 5.75
N ASN A 54 -3.57 -9.99 5.89
CA ASN A 54 -4.63 -9.29 5.19
C ASN A 54 -4.69 -7.85 5.73
N VAL A 55 -3.85 -6.96 5.21
CA VAL A 55 -3.98 -5.51 5.43
C VAL A 55 -5.21 -5.06 4.65
N GLY A 56 -6.37 -5.34 5.22
CA GLY A 56 -7.65 -4.95 4.66
C GLY A 56 -7.75 -3.44 4.64
N VAL A 57 -7.46 -2.80 3.50
CA VAL A 57 -7.89 -1.43 3.29
C VAL A 57 -9.40 -1.47 3.02
N ARG A 58 -10.19 -1.56 4.10
CA ARG A 58 -11.62 -1.27 4.03
C ARG A 58 -11.77 0.23 3.89
N LYS A 59 -11.94 0.72 2.66
CA LYS A 59 -12.64 1.98 2.43
C LYS A 59 -14.14 1.73 2.59
N THR A 60 -14.59 1.46 3.80
CA THR A 60 -16.01 1.64 4.14
C THR A 60 -16.24 3.12 4.33
N ALA A 61 -17.37 3.64 3.82
CA ALA A 61 -17.78 5.05 3.91
C ALA A 61 -18.15 5.49 5.35
N THR A 62 -17.37 5.03 6.33
CA THR A 62 -17.45 5.34 7.77
C THR A 62 -16.24 6.17 8.18
N ASP A 63 -15.75 7.01 7.25
CA ASP A 63 -14.89 8.12 7.64
C ASP A 63 -15.73 9.00 8.56
N ASP A 64 -15.21 9.36 9.74
CA ASP A 64 -15.89 10.05 10.84
C ASP A 64 -16.17 11.53 10.50
N ARG A 65 -16.78 11.75 9.33
CA ARG A 65 -17.40 13.02 9.00
C ARG A 65 -18.69 13.10 9.79
N PRO A 66 -18.91 14.17 10.57
CA PRO A 66 -20.17 14.35 11.25
C PRO A 66 -21.30 14.30 10.20
N ALA A 67 -22.29 13.45 10.45
CA ALA A 67 -23.44 13.31 9.58
C ALA A 67 -24.07 14.69 9.34
N PRO A 68 -24.50 15.05 8.11
CA PRO A 68 -25.29 16.25 7.93
C PRO A 68 -26.54 16.13 8.80
N ALA A 69 -26.76 17.13 9.67
CA ALA A 69 -27.67 17.10 10.82
C ALA A 69 -29.17 16.95 10.50
N ASN A 70 -29.55 16.57 9.29
CA ASN A 70 -30.96 16.59 8.89
C ASN A 70 -31.38 15.50 7.89
N VAL A 71 -31.11 14.25 8.26
CA VAL A 71 -31.64 13.05 7.59
C VAL A 71 -33.19 13.03 7.58
N ALA A 72 -33.83 13.77 8.49
CA ALA A 72 -35.29 13.87 8.58
C ALA A 72 -35.94 14.51 7.34
N LYS A 73 -35.22 15.37 6.60
CA LYS A 73 -35.72 15.97 5.35
C LYS A 73 -35.73 15.00 4.16
N LEU A 74 -35.02 13.86 4.25
CA LEU A 74 -35.00 12.83 3.22
C LEU A 74 -36.06 11.73 3.42
N ARG A 75 -36.95 11.86 4.42
CA ARG A 75 -38.00 10.85 4.61
C ARG A 75 -38.99 10.91 3.44
N PRO A 76 -39.17 9.80 2.69
CA PRO A 76 -40.17 9.75 1.64
C PRO A 76 -41.57 9.91 2.25
N ARG A 77 -42.47 10.56 1.52
CA ARG A 77 -43.88 10.65 1.92
C ARG A 77 -44.50 9.24 1.87
N PRO A 78 -45.27 8.83 2.91
CA PRO A 78 -45.92 7.53 2.90
C PRO A 78 -46.94 7.45 1.75
N ALA A 79 -46.93 6.33 1.03
CA ALA A 79 -47.91 6.06 -0.01
C ALA A 79 -49.30 5.82 0.61
N ARG A 80 -50.36 6.35 -0.04
CA ARG A 80 -51.74 5.97 0.25
C ARG A 80 -52.15 4.89 -0.76
N ILE A 81 -52.49 3.71 -0.26
CA ILE A 81 -53.02 2.63 -1.09
C ILE A 81 -54.52 2.91 -1.26
N LEU A 82 -54.96 3.17 -2.49
CA LEU A 82 -56.38 3.09 -2.83
C LEU A 82 -56.73 1.63 -3.14
N PRO A 83 -57.89 1.13 -2.70
CA PRO A 83 -58.35 -0.19 -3.12
C PRO A 83 -58.60 -0.20 -4.63
N ASP A 84 -58.17 -1.27 -5.30
CA ASP A 84 -58.68 -1.65 -6.62
C ASP A 84 -60.14 -2.13 -6.45
N GLU A 85 -61.04 -1.75 -7.36
CA GLU A 85 -62.45 -2.17 -7.34
C GLU A 85 -62.64 -3.69 -7.42
#